data_AF-A0A0B0ES22-F1
#
_entry.id   AF-A0A0B0ES22-F1
#
_cell.length_a   1.000
_cell.length_b   1.000
_cell.length_c   1.000
_cell.angle_alpha   90.00
_cell.angle_beta   90.00
_cell.angle_gamma   90.00
#
_symmetry.space_group_name_H-M   'P 1'
#
loop_
_entity.id
_entity.type
_entity.pdbx_description
1 polymer ?
#
loop_
_entity_poly.entity_id
_entity_poly.type
_entity_poly.pdbx_seq_one_letter_code
_entity_poly.pdbx_strand_id
1 'polypeptide(L)'
;MGCFFLHSSFGVNNEISNNIPVANFPIAALGVRMKWEPTKNLYFMAEISDGDPGKNNCGTHIKLDSKDGFLNIFELGYHFGDKDESRTMPGTYKFGWWYHTDEFDDVRDTDVNDNAIVHDGNYGIYFIADQMLLPSKGNTGLGAFFRIGGVPGDRNEVDFFVGGGIHYKGIIPCREQDILGLAVAHAQISGDQRDAEDVAESDGLSFHSRDSHETAVELTYRTQLFPWLAIQPGVQTIFNPGADSSLDNAVVSIVRFQVNF
;
A
#
# COMPACT_ATOMS: atom_id res chain seq x y z
N MET A 1 -1.52 -8.66 -7.49
CA MET A 1 -0.49 -9.65 -7.07
C MET A 1 0.20 -9.31 -5.75
N GLY A 2 0.10 -8.08 -5.23
CA GLY A 2 0.83 -7.63 -4.03
C GLY A 2 0.57 -8.43 -2.73
N CYS A 3 -0.66 -8.90 -2.48
CA CYS A 3 -0.99 -9.68 -1.26
C CYS A 3 -0.27 -11.04 -1.13
N PHE A 4 0.45 -11.48 -2.17
CA PHE A 4 1.32 -12.65 -2.09
C PHE A 4 2.48 -12.43 -1.12
N PHE A 5 3.04 -11.22 -1.08
CA PHE A 5 4.18 -10.88 -0.24
C PHE A 5 3.77 -10.78 1.23
N LEU A 6 4.77 -10.86 2.10
CA LEU A 6 4.62 -10.87 3.56
C LEU A 6 4.66 -9.46 4.15
N HIS A 7 5.44 -8.55 3.55
CA HIS A 7 5.55 -7.15 3.98
C HIS A 7 4.25 -6.39 3.71
N SER A 8 3.80 -5.62 4.70
CA SER A 8 2.54 -4.87 4.67
C SER A 8 2.46 -3.90 3.51
N SER A 9 3.58 -3.28 3.13
CA SER A 9 3.67 -2.31 2.03
C SER A 9 3.27 -2.88 0.67
N PHE A 10 3.20 -4.21 0.52
CA PHE A 10 2.68 -4.87 -0.69
C PHE A 10 1.15 -5.07 -0.70
N GLY A 11 0.47 -4.73 0.39
CA GLY A 11 -0.99 -4.74 0.52
C GLY A 11 -1.62 -3.41 0.10
N VAL A 12 -2.13 -2.67 1.08
CA VAL A 12 -2.69 -1.32 0.88
C VAL A 12 -1.55 -0.34 0.59
N ASN A 13 -1.86 0.67 -0.20
CA ASN A 13 -0.94 1.73 -0.58
C ASN A 13 -0.49 2.54 0.66
N ASN A 14 0.82 2.61 0.89
CA ASN A 14 1.41 3.23 2.08
C ASN A 14 1.13 4.74 2.15
N GLU A 15 1.05 5.43 1.01
CA GLU A 15 0.75 6.86 0.93
C GLU A 15 -0.68 7.19 1.40
N ILE A 16 -1.53 6.17 1.56
CA ILE A 16 -2.86 6.30 2.14
C ILE A 16 -2.80 5.84 3.60
N SER A 17 -2.36 4.60 3.84
CA SER A 17 -2.50 3.96 5.15
C SER A 17 -1.60 4.50 6.26
N ASN A 18 -0.51 5.21 5.91
CA ASN A 18 0.34 5.86 6.92
C ASN A 18 -0.08 7.29 7.22
N ASN A 19 -0.84 7.94 6.33
CA ASN A 19 -1.11 9.37 6.45
C ASN A 19 -2.52 9.71 6.90
N ILE A 20 -3.50 8.90 6.51
CA ILE A 20 -4.89 9.12 6.86
C ILE A 20 -5.50 7.88 7.52
N PRO A 21 -6.45 8.05 8.45
CA PRO A 21 -7.27 6.94 8.88
C PRO A 21 -7.99 6.35 7.68
N VAL A 22 -7.89 5.02 7.51
CA VAL A 22 -8.55 4.31 6.42
C VAL A 22 -9.05 2.97 6.92
N ALA A 23 -10.26 2.61 6.52
CA ALA A 23 -10.80 1.29 6.80
C ALA A 23 -9.98 0.23 6.05
N ASN A 24 -9.09 -0.44 6.79
CA ASN A 24 -8.32 -1.58 6.32
C ASN A 24 -8.57 -2.76 7.24
N PHE A 25 -8.69 -3.97 6.67
CA PHE A 25 -9.03 -5.16 7.41
C PHE A 25 -8.10 -5.33 8.64
N PRO A 26 -8.64 -5.59 9.85
CA PRO A 26 -10.03 -5.97 10.15
C PRO A 26 -10.94 -4.80 10.60
N ILE A 27 -10.53 -3.54 10.41
CA ILE A 27 -11.33 -2.37 10.79
C ILE A 27 -12.28 -2.02 9.65
N ALA A 28 -13.55 -1.75 9.99
CA ALA A 28 -14.60 -1.44 9.01
C ALA A 28 -15.17 -0.04 9.27
N ALA A 29 -15.35 0.73 8.21
CA ALA A 29 -16.15 1.97 8.18
C ALA A 29 -17.49 1.72 7.51
N LEU A 30 -18.50 2.55 7.83
CA LEU A 30 -19.70 2.61 7.01
C LEU A 30 -19.35 3.32 5.69
N GLY A 31 -19.76 2.75 4.56
CA GLY A 31 -19.53 3.36 3.26
C GLY A 31 -20.44 2.83 2.18
N VAL A 32 -20.50 3.55 1.07
CA VAL A 32 -21.21 3.18 -0.15
C VAL A 32 -20.20 3.10 -1.28
N ARG A 33 -20.20 1.98 -2.01
CA ARG A 33 -19.37 1.78 -3.19
C ARG A 33 -20.24 1.49 -4.41
N MET A 34 -19.98 2.21 -5.49
CA MET A 34 -20.60 1.99 -6.79
C MET A 34 -19.55 1.56 -7.81
N LYS A 35 -19.90 0.58 -8.64
CA LYS A 35 -19.07 0.11 -9.77
C LYS A 35 -19.88 0.20 -11.05
N TRP A 36 -19.28 0.78 -12.07
CA TRP A 36 -19.83 0.87 -13.41
C TRP A 36 -18.87 0.20 -14.42
N GLU A 37 -19.38 -0.71 -15.22
CA GLU A 37 -18.60 -1.48 -16.21
C GLU A 37 -19.11 -1.19 -17.62
N PRO A 38 -18.66 -0.09 -18.26
CA PRO A 38 -19.11 0.27 -19.61
C PRO A 38 -18.74 -0.78 -20.67
N THR A 39 -17.66 -1.54 -20.44
CA THR A 39 -17.22 -2.64 -21.31
C THR A 39 -16.71 -3.80 -20.47
N LYS A 40 -16.41 -4.94 -21.09
CA LYS A 40 -15.79 -6.09 -20.41
C LYS A 40 -14.37 -5.81 -19.90
N ASN A 41 -13.72 -4.79 -20.44
CA ASN A 41 -12.32 -4.48 -20.21
C ASN A 41 -12.11 -3.23 -19.37
N LEU A 42 -13.16 -2.45 -19.11
CA LEU A 42 -13.07 -1.16 -18.43
C LEU A 42 -14.11 -1.08 -17.34
N TYR A 43 -13.68 -0.69 -16.14
CA TYR A 43 -14.57 -0.33 -15.04
C TYR A 43 -14.20 1.02 -14.44
N PHE A 44 -15.19 1.68 -13.88
CA PHE A 44 -15.04 2.81 -12.98
C PHE A 44 -15.66 2.45 -11.63
N MET A 45 -14.97 2.77 -10.54
CA MET A 45 -15.46 2.62 -9.17
C MET A 45 -15.39 3.94 -8.43
N ALA A 46 -16.39 4.19 -7.60
CA ALA A 46 -16.42 5.28 -6.64
C ALA A 46 -16.84 4.72 -5.29
N GLU A 47 -16.17 5.16 -4.23
CA GLU A 47 -16.47 4.86 -2.84
C GLU A 47 -16.55 6.16 -2.06
N ILE A 48 -17.51 6.23 -1.16
CA ILE A 48 -17.59 7.24 -0.10
C ILE A 48 -17.75 6.47 1.21
N SER A 49 -16.83 6.65 2.13
CA SER A 49 -16.83 6.02 3.45
C SER A 49 -16.59 7.05 4.55
N ASP A 50 -16.91 6.65 5.78
CA ASP A 50 -16.51 7.38 6.98
C ASP A 50 -14.98 7.60 7.00
N GLY A 51 -14.56 8.83 7.29
CA GLY A 51 -13.15 9.22 7.24
C GLY A 51 -12.31 8.60 8.37
N ASP A 52 -12.90 8.41 9.56
CA ASP A 52 -12.25 7.70 10.67
C ASP A 52 -13.02 6.42 11.03
N PRO A 53 -12.51 5.22 10.66
CA PRO A 53 -13.15 3.96 11.05
C PRO A 53 -13.04 3.66 12.56
N GLY A 54 -12.28 4.47 13.30
CA GLY A 54 -12.07 4.35 14.73
C GLY A 54 -11.34 3.06 15.15
N LYS A 55 -11.41 2.76 16.45
CA LYS A 55 -10.82 1.53 17.01
C LYS A 55 -11.75 0.35 16.86
N ASN A 56 -11.19 -0.81 16.50
CA ASN A 56 -11.94 -2.07 16.46
C ASN A 56 -12.23 -2.62 17.86
N ASN A 57 -13.20 -2.03 18.56
CA ASN A 57 -13.55 -2.44 19.93
C ASN A 57 -14.53 -3.62 19.99
N CYS A 58 -15.34 -3.87 18.94
CA CYS A 58 -16.34 -4.96 18.91
C CYS A 58 -16.64 -5.53 17.50
N GLY A 59 -15.87 -5.19 16.46
CA GLY A 59 -16.10 -5.64 15.07
C GLY A 59 -17.34 -5.08 14.36
N THR A 60 -18.34 -4.56 15.08
CA THR A 60 -19.58 -3.98 14.52
C THR A 60 -19.92 -2.60 15.09
N HIS A 61 -18.92 -1.83 15.52
CA HIS A 61 -19.14 -0.49 16.04
C HIS A 61 -19.20 0.51 14.88
N ILE A 62 -20.40 1.03 14.58
CA ILE A 62 -20.58 2.11 13.62
C ILE A 62 -20.74 3.40 14.43
N LYS A 63 -19.78 4.32 14.31
CA LYS A 63 -19.85 5.66 14.90
C LYS A 63 -19.60 6.64 13.77
N LEU A 64 -20.63 7.38 13.38
CA LEU A 64 -20.49 8.49 12.43
C LEU A 64 -20.34 9.78 13.25
N ASP A 65 -19.22 10.47 13.09
CA ASP A 65 -19.02 11.82 13.64
C ASP A 65 -18.91 12.82 12.49
N SER A 66 -19.53 13.99 12.64
CA SER A 66 -19.41 15.04 11.62
C SER A 66 -17.98 15.59 11.51
N LYS A 67 -17.15 15.35 12.52
CA LYS A 67 -15.75 15.77 12.55
C LYS A 67 -14.82 14.80 11.84
N ASP A 68 -15.22 13.56 11.61
CA ASP A 68 -14.35 12.54 11.02
C ASP A 68 -14.22 12.74 9.49
N GLY A 69 -15.09 13.57 8.90
CA GLY A 69 -15.14 13.81 7.46
C GLY A 69 -15.56 12.57 6.67
N PHE A 70 -15.30 12.60 5.36
CA PHE A 70 -15.55 11.49 4.44
C PHE A 70 -14.29 11.18 3.66
N LEU A 71 -13.98 9.89 3.53
CA LEU A 71 -13.00 9.40 2.58
C LEU A 71 -13.69 9.03 1.27
N ASN A 72 -13.29 9.70 0.19
CA ASN A 72 -13.79 9.46 -1.15
C ASN A 72 -12.69 8.81 -1.97
N ILE A 73 -12.94 7.67 -2.61
CA ILE A 73 -11.97 6.98 -3.46
C ILE A 73 -12.60 6.73 -4.83
N PHE A 74 -11.86 7.06 -5.88
CA PHE A 74 -12.27 6.82 -7.26
C PHE A 74 -11.20 6.01 -7.96
N GLU A 75 -11.60 4.98 -8.71
CA GLU A 75 -10.67 4.09 -9.42
C GLU A 75 -11.18 3.78 -10.83
N LEU A 76 -10.37 4.08 -11.84
CA LEU A 76 -10.53 3.61 -13.20
C LEU A 76 -9.64 2.38 -13.40
N GLY A 77 -10.23 1.25 -13.76
CA GLY A 77 -9.51 0.02 -14.03
C GLY A 77 -9.70 -0.49 -15.45
N TYR A 78 -8.59 -0.86 -16.08
CA TYR A 78 -8.54 -1.44 -17.42
C TYR A 78 -7.89 -2.81 -17.38
N HIS A 79 -8.63 -3.82 -17.83
CA HIS A 79 -8.18 -5.20 -18.00
C HIS A 79 -7.93 -5.47 -19.48
N PHE A 80 -6.79 -6.06 -19.80
CA PHE A 80 -6.44 -6.39 -21.18
C PHE A 80 -5.81 -7.77 -21.28
N GLY A 81 -5.88 -8.36 -22.47
CA GLY A 81 -5.49 -9.74 -22.69
C GLY A 81 -6.57 -10.72 -22.23
N ASP A 82 -6.59 -11.88 -22.87
CA ASP A 82 -7.51 -12.96 -22.55
C ASP A 82 -6.71 -14.24 -22.37
N LYS A 83 -7.10 -15.11 -21.42
CA LYS A 83 -6.33 -16.34 -21.14
C LYS A 83 -6.38 -17.34 -22.30
N ASP A 84 -7.45 -17.30 -23.10
CA ASP A 84 -7.77 -18.38 -24.04
C ASP A 84 -7.56 -18.01 -25.52
N GLU A 85 -7.58 -16.73 -25.92
CA GLU A 85 -7.61 -16.36 -27.35
C GLU A 85 -6.71 -15.18 -27.77
N SER A 86 -6.07 -14.47 -26.83
CA SER A 86 -5.29 -13.28 -27.17
C SER A 86 -3.79 -13.57 -27.37
N ARG A 87 -3.18 -12.93 -28.38
CA ARG A 87 -1.70 -12.83 -28.50
C ARG A 87 -1.09 -11.90 -27.43
N THR A 88 -1.92 -11.17 -26.68
CA THR A 88 -1.48 -10.26 -25.60
C THR A 88 -1.68 -10.93 -24.24
N MET A 89 -0.66 -10.82 -23.38
CA MET A 89 -0.66 -11.39 -22.04
C MET A 89 -1.63 -10.64 -21.11
N PRO A 90 -2.34 -11.35 -20.20
CA PRO A 90 -3.31 -10.71 -19.32
C PRO A 90 -2.64 -9.71 -18.39
N GLY A 91 -3.26 -8.55 -18.25
CA GLY A 91 -2.84 -7.50 -17.35
C GLY A 91 -3.98 -6.62 -16.90
N THR A 92 -3.75 -5.89 -15.81
CA THR A 92 -4.69 -4.97 -15.20
C THR A 92 -3.96 -3.69 -14.83
N TYR A 93 -4.47 -2.56 -15.31
CA TYR A 93 -3.99 -1.24 -14.92
C TYR A 93 -5.10 -0.50 -14.19
N LYS A 94 -4.73 0.19 -13.13
CA LYS A 94 -5.65 0.98 -12.31
C LYS A 94 -5.05 2.34 -12.10
N PHE A 95 -5.85 3.37 -12.30
CA PHE A 95 -5.55 4.72 -11.90
C PHE A 95 -6.62 5.15 -10.92
N GLY A 96 -6.21 5.65 -9.76
CA GLY A 96 -7.15 6.12 -8.77
C GLY A 96 -6.70 7.41 -8.13
N TRP A 97 -7.66 8.05 -7.50
CA TRP A 97 -7.45 9.24 -6.70
C TRP A 97 -8.42 9.22 -5.53
N TRP A 98 -8.04 9.90 -4.46
CA TRP A 98 -8.84 9.97 -3.26
C TRP A 98 -8.86 11.39 -2.71
N TYR A 99 -9.90 11.68 -1.94
CA TYR A 99 -10.09 12.95 -1.24
C TYR A 99 -10.72 12.69 0.13
N HIS A 100 -10.03 13.14 1.17
CA HIS A 100 -10.50 13.15 2.54
C HIS A 100 -11.02 14.56 2.88
N THR A 101 -12.24 14.68 3.41
CA THR A 101 -12.88 15.99 3.63
C THR A 101 -12.61 16.62 4.99
N ASP A 102 -11.91 15.92 5.88
CA ASP A 102 -11.54 16.43 7.22
C ASP A 102 -10.46 17.53 7.15
N GLU A 103 -10.23 18.21 8.26
CA GLU A 103 -9.17 19.19 8.46
C GLU A 103 -7.85 18.49 8.81
N PHE A 104 -6.74 18.92 8.20
CA PHE A 104 -5.42 18.35 8.42
C PHE A 104 -4.42 19.44 8.79
N ASP A 105 -3.71 19.24 9.89
CA ASP A 105 -2.64 20.13 10.31
C ASP A 105 -1.45 20.06 9.34
N ASP A 106 -0.84 21.22 9.07
CA ASP A 106 0.44 21.31 8.39
C ASP A 106 1.53 20.70 9.27
N VAL A 107 2.39 19.87 8.66
CA VAL A 107 3.45 19.16 9.39
C VAL A 107 4.60 20.08 9.81
N ARG A 108 4.71 21.27 9.21
CA ARG A 108 5.83 22.19 9.40
C ARG A 108 5.40 23.61 9.75
N ASP A 109 4.48 24.18 8.99
CA ASP A 109 4.19 25.61 9.05
C ASP A 109 3.18 25.92 10.16
N THR A 110 3.48 26.95 10.95
CA THR A 110 2.63 27.45 12.04
C THR A 110 2.11 28.86 11.78
N ASP A 111 0.99 29.19 12.41
CA ASP A 111 0.42 30.53 12.44
C ASP A 111 1.20 31.47 13.37
N VAL A 112 0.77 32.73 13.45
CA VAL A 112 1.41 33.75 14.30
C VAL A 112 1.34 33.46 15.81
N ASN A 113 0.59 32.42 16.22
CA ASN A 113 0.42 32.00 17.60
C ASN A 113 1.06 30.62 17.87
N ASP A 114 1.93 30.13 16.97
CA ASP A 114 2.58 28.82 17.02
C ASP A 114 1.62 27.61 16.97
N ASN A 115 0.41 27.76 16.42
CA ASN A 115 -0.45 26.62 16.08
C ASN A 115 -0.18 26.16 14.66
N ALA A 116 -0.25 24.86 14.38
CA ALA A 116 -0.14 24.36 13.01
C ALA A 116 -1.17 25.04 12.08
N ILE A 117 -0.74 25.39 10.86
CA ILE A 117 -1.67 25.87 9.83
C ILE A 117 -2.62 24.73 9.47
N VAL A 118 -3.92 24.99 9.46
CA VAL A 118 -4.92 23.96 9.16
C VAL A 118 -5.28 24.00 7.67
N HIS A 119 -5.30 22.82 7.04
CA HIS A 119 -5.73 22.65 5.67
C HIS A 119 -7.10 21.98 5.56
N ASP A 120 -7.95 22.53 4.70
CA ASP A 120 -9.25 21.93 4.36
C ASP A 120 -9.05 20.74 3.40
N GLY A 121 -9.08 19.52 3.93
CA GLY A 121 -9.01 18.29 3.17
C GLY A 121 -7.61 17.77 2.87
N ASN A 122 -7.54 16.53 2.40
CA ASN A 122 -6.33 15.87 1.95
C ASN A 122 -6.63 15.01 0.71
N TYR A 123 -5.65 14.78 -0.14
CA TYR A 123 -5.86 14.10 -1.41
C TYR A 123 -4.64 13.33 -1.86
N GLY A 124 -4.86 12.41 -2.77
CA GLY A 124 -3.77 11.69 -3.40
C GLY A 124 -4.17 11.05 -4.70
N ILE A 125 -3.15 10.67 -5.46
CA ILE A 125 -3.31 9.91 -6.69
C ILE A 125 -2.44 8.67 -6.63
N TYR A 126 -2.89 7.61 -7.29
CA TYR A 126 -2.13 6.38 -7.37
C TYR A 126 -2.34 5.67 -8.70
N PHE A 127 -1.36 4.83 -9.04
CA PHE A 127 -1.40 3.96 -10.20
C PHE A 127 -0.93 2.56 -9.81
N ILE A 128 -1.62 1.54 -10.29
CA ILE A 128 -1.32 0.13 -10.07
C ILE A 128 -1.29 -0.59 -11.41
N ALA A 129 -0.26 -1.39 -11.64
CA ALA A 129 -0.15 -2.29 -12.78
C ALA A 129 0.12 -3.71 -12.30
N ASP A 130 -0.64 -4.68 -12.79
CA ASP A 130 -0.37 -6.11 -12.68
C ASP A 130 -0.26 -6.67 -14.10
N GLN A 131 0.87 -7.29 -14.43
CA GLN A 131 1.15 -7.78 -15.78
C GLN A 131 1.68 -9.21 -15.76
N MET A 132 1.10 -10.08 -16.58
CA MET A 132 1.75 -11.33 -16.94
C MET A 132 2.83 -11.05 -17.99
N LEU A 133 4.08 -11.39 -17.69
CA LEU A 133 5.23 -11.14 -18.56
C LEU A 133 5.53 -12.32 -19.47
N LEU A 134 5.62 -13.53 -18.88
CA LEU A 134 5.97 -14.75 -19.61
C LEU A 134 5.06 -15.91 -19.20
N PRO A 135 4.26 -16.48 -20.10
CA PRO A 135 3.53 -17.70 -19.85
C PRO A 135 4.42 -18.93 -19.98
N SER A 136 4.14 -19.94 -19.16
CA SER A 136 4.72 -21.27 -19.24
C SER A 136 3.61 -22.33 -19.18
N LYS A 137 3.96 -23.59 -19.45
CA LYS A 137 3.00 -24.71 -19.52
C LYS A 137 2.23 -24.86 -18.20
N GLY A 138 0.93 -25.18 -18.27
CA GLY A 138 0.15 -25.55 -17.08
C GLY A 138 -0.17 -24.39 -16.13
N ASN A 139 -0.51 -23.20 -16.64
CA ASN A 139 -0.87 -22.02 -15.84
C ASN A 139 0.28 -21.57 -14.90
N THR A 140 1.52 -21.77 -15.35
CA THR A 140 2.76 -21.28 -14.73
C THR A 140 3.28 -20.08 -15.49
N GLY A 141 4.19 -19.31 -14.89
CA GLY A 141 4.75 -18.15 -15.58
C GLY A 141 5.29 -17.07 -14.65
N LEU A 142 5.87 -16.06 -15.29
CA LEU A 142 6.38 -14.85 -14.67
C LEU A 142 5.31 -13.75 -14.75
N GLY A 143 4.93 -13.23 -13.59
CA GLY A 143 4.14 -12.00 -13.49
C GLY A 143 4.93 -10.90 -12.78
N ALA A 144 4.55 -9.66 -13.04
CA ALA A 144 5.07 -8.47 -12.40
C ALA A 144 3.93 -7.62 -11.89
N PHE A 145 4.21 -6.84 -10.86
CA PHE A 145 3.32 -5.78 -10.40
C PHE A 145 4.13 -4.52 -10.10
N PHE A 146 3.44 -3.40 -10.17
CA PHE A 146 3.98 -2.07 -9.91
C PHE A 146 2.89 -1.20 -9.30
N ARG A 147 3.25 -0.38 -8.34
CA ARG A 147 2.40 0.57 -7.64
C ARG A 147 3.19 1.84 -7.41
N ILE A 148 2.54 2.97 -7.59
CA ILE A 148 3.10 4.29 -7.33
C ILE A 148 1.98 5.19 -6.85
N GLY A 149 2.26 6.07 -5.90
CA GLY A 149 1.30 7.03 -5.37
C GLY A 149 1.99 8.24 -4.79
N GLY A 150 1.26 9.34 -4.74
CA GLY A 150 1.74 10.61 -4.21
C GLY A 150 0.63 11.45 -3.60
N VAL A 151 0.98 12.18 -2.56
CA VAL A 151 0.11 13.03 -1.74
C VAL A 151 0.85 14.35 -1.41
N PRO A 152 0.16 15.42 -0.98
CA PRO A 152 0.80 16.67 -0.56
C PRO A 152 1.76 16.46 0.62
N GLY A 153 3.00 16.94 0.53
CA GLY A 153 3.97 16.79 1.61
C GLY A 153 3.76 17.69 2.83
N ASP A 154 2.95 18.74 2.67
CA ASP A 154 2.65 19.75 3.70
C ASP A 154 1.77 19.22 4.84
N ARG A 155 1.03 18.13 4.64
CA ARG A 155 0.10 17.56 5.64
C ARG A 155 0.21 16.04 5.78
N ASN A 156 1.18 15.42 5.10
CA ASN A 156 1.38 13.99 5.06
C ASN A 156 2.83 13.64 5.38
N GLU A 157 3.04 12.66 6.26
CA GLU A 157 4.38 12.17 6.61
C GLU A 157 5.03 11.42 5.44
N VAL A 158 4.30 10.50 4.79
CA VAL A 158 4.79 9.74 3.63
C VAL A 158 4.20 10.35 2.38
N ASP A 159 4.91 11.27 1.73
CA ASP A 159 4.40 12.01 0.57
C ASP A 159 4.40 11.21 -0.73
N PHE A 160 5.25 10.19 -0.80
CA PHE A 160 5.43 9.41 -2.01
C PHE A 160 5.72 7.94 -1.70
N PHE A 161 5.10 7.07 -2.49
CA PHE A 161 5.33 5.63 -2.42
C PHE A 161 5.55 5.06 -3.81
N VAL A 162 6.53 4.16 -3.94
CA VAL A 162 6.70 3.32 -5.11
C VAL A 162 7.05 1.91 -4.69
N GLY A 163 6.39 0.93 -5.28
CA GLY A 163 6.66 -0.46 -4.99
C GLY A 163 6.34 -1.37 -6.15
N GLY A 164 7.15 -2.39 -6.36
CA GLY A 164 6.96 -3.32 -7.44
C GLY A 164 7.74 -4.60 -7.22
N GLY A 165 7.42 -5.60 -8.02
CA GLY A 165 8.08 -6.88 -7.89
C GLY A 165 7.66 -7.85 -8.96
N ILE A 166 8.32 -8.99 -8.93
CA ILE A 166 8.08 -10.11 -9.82
C ILE A 166 7.76 -11.35 -9.01
N HIS A 167 6.99 -12.25 -9.61
CA HIS A 167 6.77 -13.58 -9.08
C HIS A 167 6.77 -14.60 -10.20
N TYR A 168 7.33 -15.77 -9.92
CA TYR A 168 7.34 -16.89 -10.83
C TYR A 168 6.59 -18.06 -10.21
N LYS A 169 5.50 -18.46 -10.84
CA LYS A 169 4.76 -19.67 -10.47
C LYS A 169 5.35 -20.89 -11.18
N GLY A 170 5.66 -21.95 -10.45
CA GLY A 170 6.12 -23.23 -10.99
C GLY A 170 7.57 -23.25 -11.46
N ILE A 171 8.47 -22.53 -10.79
CA ILE A 171 9.90 -22.46 -11.17
C ILE A 171 10.62 -23.81 -10.99
N ILE A 172 10.20 -24.63 -10.03
CA ILE A 172 10.79 -25.95 -9.76
C ILE A 172 9.97 -27.03 -10.48
N PRO A 173 10.60 -27.92 -11.28
CA PRO A 173 9.93 -29.06 -11.88
C PRO A 173 9.15 -29.90 -10.84
N CYS A 174 7.97 -30.39 -11.21
CA CYS A 174 7.06 -31.13 -10.34
C CYS A 174 6.44 -30.30 -9.18
N ARG A 175 6.70 -28.99 -9.09
CA ARG A 175 6.11 -28.08 -8.09
C ARG A 175 5.38 -26.92 -8.75
N GLU A 176 4.44 -27.22 -9.65
CA GLU A 176 3.72 -26.23 -10.48
C GLU A 176 2.87 -25.22 -9.67
N GLN A 177 2.55 -25.52 -8.41
CA GLN A 177 1.78 -24.64 -7.53
C GLN A 177 2.63 -23.76 -6.61
N ASP A 178 3.96 -23.91 -6.65
CA ASP A 178 4.85 -23.10 -5.85
C ASP A 178 5.10 -21.75 -6.51
N ILE A 179 5.33 -20.72 -5.70
CA ILE A 179 5.51 -19.34 -6.17
C ILE A 179 6.76 -18.76 -5.51
N LEU A 180 7.73 -18.33 -6.32
CA LEU A 180 8.85 -17.50 -5.89
C LEU A 180 8.50 -16.04 -6.14
N GLY A 181 8.78 -15.14 -5.20
CA GLY A 181 8.60 -13.70 -5.42
C GLY A 181 9.76 -12.88 -4.88
N LEU A 182 10.05 -11.79 -5.59
CA LEU A 182 10.98 -10.74 -5.20
C LEU A 182 10.29 -9.39 -5.40
N ALA A 183 10.29 -8.54 -4.38
CA ALA A 183 9.69 -7.21 -4.47
C ALA A 183 10.48 -6.17 -3.68
N VAL A 184 10.30 -4.91 -4.09
CA VAL A 184 10.88 -3.72 -3.47
C VAL A 184 9.74 -2.74 -3.20
N ALA A 185 9.73 -2.14 -2.02
CA ALA A 185 8.85 -1.05 -1.62
C ALA A 185 9.71 0.09 -1.11
N HIS A 186 9.39 1.32 -1.51
CA HIS A 186 10.09 2.54 -1.13
C HIS A 186 9.04 3.57 -0.71
N ALA A 187 9.12 4.03 0.53
CA ALA A 187 8.29 5.08 1.09
C ALA A 187 9.18 6.28 1.38
N GLN A 188 8.87 7.41 0.76
CA GLN A 188 9.58 8.66 0.96
C GLN A 188 8.87 9.47 2.04
N ILE A 189 9.66 10.02 2.97
CA ILE A 189 9.16 10.97 3.96
C ILE A 189 9.07 12.35 3.32
N SER A 190 8.05 13.14 3.65
CA SER A 190 7.89 14.47 3.11
C SER A 190 9.03 15.40 3.50
N GLY A 191 9.33 16.37 2.63
CA GLY A 191 10.33 17.40 2.93
C GLY A 191 9.96 18.22 4.14
N ASP A 192 8.69 18.62 4.25
CA ASP A 192 8.21 19.46 5.34
C ASP A 192 8.25 18.73 6.68
N GLN A 193 7.93 17.43 6.72
CA GLN A 193 8.06 16.62 7.93
C GLN A 193 9.51 16.54 8.42
N ARG A 194 10.47 16.35 7.50
CA ARG A 194 11.89 16.32 7.88
C ARG A 194 12.39 17.68 8.36
N ASP A 195 12.01 18.74 7.65
CA ASP A 195 12.39 20.10 8.03
C ASP A 195 11.82 20.46 9.42
N ALA A 196 10.60 20.03 9.73
CA ALA A 196 9.99 20.21 11.06
C ALA A 196 10.76 19.48 12.16
N GLU A 197 11.20 18.25 11.91
CA GLU A 197 11.98 17.45 12.86
C GLU A 197 13.41 17.98 13.06
N ASP A 198 14.06 18.45 12.00
CA ASP A 198 15.38 19.09 12.07
C ASP A 198 15.33 20.38 12.91
N VAL A 199 14.27 21.18 12.76
CA VAL A 199 14.03 22.37 13.60
C VAL A 199 13.82 21.95 15.06
N ALA A 200 12.96 20.96 15.31
CA ALA A 200 12.71 20.45 16.66
C ALA A 200 13.98 19.87 17.30
N GLU A 201 14.87 19.23 16.54
CA GLU A 201 16.16 18.74 17.02
C GLU A 201 17.07 19.91 17.41
N SER A 202 17.12 20.96 16.58
CA SER A 202 17.93 22.15 16.84
C SER A 202 17.50 22.90 18.12
N ASP A 203 16.21 22.83 18.46
CA ASP A 203 15.63 23.38 19.69
C ASP A 203 15.73 22.41 20.89
N GLY A 204 16.25 21.20 20.68
CA GLY A 204 16.41 20.16 21.71
C GLY A 204 15.10 19.48 22.13
N LEU A 205 14.07 19.53 21.28
CA LEU A 205 12.74 18.99 21.50
C LEU A 205 12.57 17.58 20.90
N SER A 206 13.34 17.24 19.86
CA SER A 206 13.43 15.89 19.31
C SER A 206 14.82 15.28 19.57
N PHE A 207 14.89 13.94 19.61
CA PHE A 207 16.13 13.20 19.89
C PHE A 207 16.60 12.32 18.73
N HIS A 208 15.91 12.37 17.59
CA HIS A 208 16.16 11.52 16.44
C HIS A 208 16.02 12.33 15.15
N SER A 209 17.09 12.40 14.36
CA SER A 209 17.05 12.94 13.00
C SER A 209 16.42 11.93 12.05
N ARG A 210 15.75 12.41 11.00
CA ARG A 210 14.99 11.56 10.09
C ARG A 210 15.68 11.40 8.74
N ASP A 211 15.78 10.16 8.28
CA ASP A 211 16.14 9.84 6.91
C ASP A 211 15.04 10.26 5.92
N SER A 212 15.42 10.41 4.65
CA SER A 212 14.49 10.77 3.57
C SER A 212 13.49 9.68 3.18
N HIS A 213 13.71 8.43 3.59
CA HIS A 213 12.91 7.29 3.14
C HIS A 213 13.09 6.06 4.01
N GLU A 214 12.17 5.11 3.86
CA GLU A 214 12.35 3.70 4.21
C GLU A 214 12.23 2.84 2.95
N THR A 215 13.12 1.85 2.77
CA THR A 215 13.03 0.89 1.65
C THR A 215 13.03 -0.54 2.15
N ALA A 216 12.05 -1.34 1.74
CA ALA A 216 11.98 -2.76 2.05
C ALA A 216 12.16 -3.62 0.78
N VAL A 217 13.06 -4.60 0.85
CA VAL A 217 13.24 -5.63 -0.19
C VAL A 217 12.83 -6.98 0.39
N GLU A 218 11.90 -7.66 -0.26
CA GLU A 218 11.43 -8.99 0.17
C GLU A 218 11.72 -10.07 -0.88
N LEU A 219 12.30 -11.18 -0.42
CA LEU A 219 12.36 -12.44 -1.15
C LEU A 219 11.54 -13.49 -0.40
N THR A 220 10.60 -14.15 -1.08
CA THR A 220 9.74 -15.16 -0.47
C THR A 220 9.47 -16.34 -1.41
N TYR A 221 9.28 -17.53 -0.84
CA TYR A 221 8.94 -18.74 -1.59
C TYR A 221 7.76 -19.44 -0.94
N ARG A 222 6.62 -19.52 -1.62
CA ARG A 222 5.44 -20.25 -1.16
C ARG A 222 5.46 -21.67 -1.72
N THR A 223 5.50 -22.63 -0.81
CA THR A 223 5.46 -24.06 -1.06
C THR A 223 4.07 -24.60 -0.77
N GLN A 224 3.37 -25.11 -1.79
CA GLN A 224 2.15 -25.88 -1.58
C GLN A 224 2.55 -27.31 -1.18
N LEU A 225 2.30 -27.68 0.08
CA LEU A 225 2.63 -29.01 0.60
C LEU A 225 1.49 -29.99 0.38
N PHE A 226 0.27 -29.57 0.74
CA PHE A 226 -0.96 -30.33 0.55
C PHE A 226 -2.05 -29.39 0.05
N PRO A 227 -3.16 -29.85 -0.55
CA PRO A 227 -4.24 -28.95 -1.00
C PRO A 227 -4.78 -27.99 0.08
N TRP A 228 -4.68 -28.40 1.35
CA TRP A 228 -5.11 -27.64 2.52
C TRP A 228 -3.97 -26.88 3.24
N LEU A 229 -2.70 -27.11 2.89
CA LEU A 229 -1.54 -26.52 3.58
C LEU A 229 -0.51 -25.93 2.61
N ALA A 230 -0.19 -24.65 2.83
CA ALA A 230 0.99 -24.01 2.25
C ALA A 230 1.87 -23.39 3.33
N ILE A 231 3.18 -23.38 3.08
CA ILE A 231 4.18 -22.71 3.91
C ILE A 231 4.92 -21.70 3.03
N GLN A 232 5.16 -20.51 3.56
CA GLN A 232 5.81 -19.43 2.84
C GLN A 232 6.88 -18.78 3.74
N PRO A 233 8.13 -19.28 3.73
CA PRO A 233 9.26 -18.52 4.24
C PRO A 233 9.51 -17.25 3.42
N GLY A 234 10.00 -16.22 4.09
CA GLY A 234 10.49 -15.00 3.47
C GLY A 234 11.59 -14.34 4.29
N VAL A 235 12.45 -13.61 3.58
CA VAL A 235 13.47 -12.76 4.16
C VAL A 235 13.26 -11.35 3.61
N GLN A 236 13.30 -10.37 4.51
CA GLN A 236 13.14 -8.97 4.20
C GLN A 236 14.40 -8.22 4.65
N THR A 237 14.89 -7.31 3.83
CA THR A 237 15.90 -6.33 4.22
C THR A 237 15.25 -4.96 4.20
N ILE A 238 15.29 -4.27 5.34
CA ILE A 238 14.70 -2.95 5.54
C ILE A 238 15.84 -1.97 5.70
N PHE A 239 15.92 -1.01 4.78
CA PHE A 239 16.86 0.09 4.79
C PHE A 239 16.20 1.30 5.42
N ASN A 240 16.89 1.93 6.38
CA ASN A 240 16.42 3.06 7.17
C ASN A 240 15.05 2.78 7.84
N PRO A 241 14.96 1.81 8.78
CA PRO A 241 13.70 1.47 9.42
C PRO A 241 13.07 2.67 10.13
N GLY A 242 11.77 2.91 9.91
CA GLY A 242 11.03 4.09 10.39
C GLY A 242 11.47 5.41 9.78
N ALA A 243 12.39 5.38 8.81
CA ALA A 243 13.21 6.52 8.42
C ALA A 243 13.94 7.17 9.62
N ASP A 244 14.27 6.41 10.66
CA ASP A 244 15.05 6.91 11.80
C ASP A 244 16.54 6.76 11.49
N SER A 245 17.25 7.88 11.37
CA SER A 245 18.68 7.90 11.00
C SER A 245 19.60 7.28 12.06
N SER A 246 19.10 7.08 13.28
CA SER A 246 19.83 6.42 14.36
C SER A 246 19.79 4.89 14.29
N LEU A 247 18.93 4.33 13.44
CA LEU A 247 18.74 2.89 13.29
C LEU A 247 19.55 2.32 12.12
N ASP A 248 20.24 1.22 12.38
CA ASP A 248 20.88 0.43 11.33
C ASP A 248 19.84 -0.32 10.48
N ASN A 249 20.25 -0.69 9.26
CA ASN A 249 19.46 -1.56 8.39
C ASN A 249 19.09 -2.89 9.08
N ALA A 250 17.84 -3.33 8.91
CA ALA A 250 17.33 -4.54 9.53
C ALA A 250 17.19 -5.68 8.53
N VAL A 251 17.51 -6.91 8.97
CA VAL A 251 17.19 -8.14 8.24
C VAL A 251 16.18 -8.94 9.05
N VAL A 252 15.01 -9.18 8.47
CA VAL A 252 13.89 -9.86 9.11
C VAL A 252 13.61 -11.18 8.38
N SER A 253 13.44 -12.26 9.13
CA SER A 253 12.98 -13.55 8.60
C SER A 253 11.60 -13.87 9.14
N ILE A 254 10.70 -14.31 8.26
CA ILE A 254 9.31 -14.58 8.58
C ILE A 254 8.86 -15.87 7.90
N VAL A 255 7.95 -16.61 8.53
CA VAL A 255 7.32 -17.80 7.94
C VAL A 255 5.81 -17.68 8.09
N ARG A 256 5.09 -17.70 6.97
CA ARG A 256 3.62 -17.73 6.93
C ARG A 256 3.12 -19.15 6.69
N PHE A 257 2.11 -19.56 7.45
CA PHE A 257 1.37 -20.80 7.24
C PHE A 257 -0.03 -20.45 6.75
N GLN A 258 -0.47 -21.11 5.67
CA GLN A 258 -1.83 -20.99 5.16
C GLN A 258 -2.53 -22.34 5.27
N VAL A 259 -3.63 -22.38 6.01
CA VAL A 259 -4.46 -23.58 6.22
C VAL A 259 -5.87 -23.30 5.75
N ASN A 260 -6.39 -24.12 4.84
CA ASN A 260 -7.78 -24.05 4.37
C ASN A 260 -8.54 -25.26 4.94
N PHE A 261 -9.71 -25.01 5.55
CA PHE A 261 -10.58 -26.03 6.14
C PHE A 261 -11.79 -26.31 5.26
#